data_AF-A0AA96Y584-F1
#
_entry.id   AF-A0AA96Y584-F1
#
_cell.length_a   1.000
_cell.length_b   1.000
_cell.length_c   1.000
_cell.angle_alpha   90.00
_cell.angle_beta   90.00
_cell.angle_gamma   90.00
#
_symmetry.space_group_name_H-M   'P 1'
#
loop_
_entity.id
_entity.type
_entity.pdbx_description
1 polymer ?
#
loop_
_entity_poly.entity_id
_entity_poly.type
_entity_poly.pdbx_seq_one_letter_code
_entity_poly.pdbx_strand_id
1 'polypeptide(L)' 'MGLIRLRIREFAEQRGWTLREVAERAGLNYSTVKNYVQRDAMTMTDYTAIRRLAIAFDVSIEDLVEILEE' A
#
# COMPACT_ATOMS: atom_id res chain seq x y z
N MET A 1 -19.50 1.07 -2.02
CA MET A 1 -18.31 1.28 -1.15
C MET A 1 -17.13 1.13 -2.09
N GLY A 2 -16.44 2.21 -2.40
CA GLY A 2 -15.40 2.19 -3.43
C GLY A 2 -14.35 1.11 -3.17
N LEU A 3 -14.01 0.37 -4.22
CA LEU A 3 -12.99 -0.66 -4.20
C LEU A 3 -11.67 -0.05 -4.67
N ILE A 4 -10.64 -0.26 -3.88
CA ILE A 4 -9.30 0.26 -4.16
C ILE A 4 -8.24 -0.85 -4.17
N ARG A 5 -7.18 -0.65 -4.95
CA ARG A 5 -5.97 -1.47 -4.96
C ARG A 5 -4.78 -0.62 -4.55
N LEU A 6 -3.85 -1.19 -3.80
CA LEU A 6 -2.62 -0.50 -3.39
C LEU A 6 -1.44 -0.93 -4.27
N ARG A 7 -0.77 0.04 -4.89
CA ARG A 7 0.35 -0.18 -5.83
C ARG A 7 1.69 -0.47 -5.13
N ILE A 8 1.65 -1.25 -4.05
CA ILE A 8 2.79 -1.49 -3.16
C ILE A 8 3.91 -2.24 -3.88
N ARG A 9 3.60 -3.21 -4.74
CA ARG A 9 4.63 -3.97 -5.48
C ARG A 9 5.36 -3.08 -6.46
N GLU A 10 4.61 -2.29 -7.21
CA GLU A 10 5.12 -1.41 -8.24
C GLU A 10 6.11 -0.39 -7.65
N PHE A 11 5.74 0.26 -6.53
CA PHE A 11 6.65 1.19 -5.85
C PHE A 11 7.83 0.49 -5.16
N ALA A 12 7.63 -0.70 -4.60
CA ALA A 12 8.71 -1.47 -4.01
C ALA A 12 9.76 -1.87 -5.07
N GLU A 13 9.32 -2.35 -6.23
CA GLU A 13 10.20 -2.74 -7.34
C GLU A 13 10.97 -1.54 -7.89
N GLN A 14 10.30 -0.39 -8.10
CA GLN A 14 10.95 0.85 -8.55
C GLN A 14 12.07 1.32 -7.60
N ARG A 15 11.91 1.06 -6.30
CA ARG A 15 12.88 1.46 -5.27
C ARG A 15 13.86 0.35 -4.88
N GLY A 16 13.73 -0.85 -5.46
CA GLY A 16 14.55 -2.01 -5.12
C GLY A 16 14.32 -2.53 -3.70
N TRP A 17 13.10 -2.37 -3.18
CA TRP A 17 12.71 -2.75 -1.82
C TRP A 17 12.01 -4.09 -1.78
N THR A 18 12.29 -4.88 -0.75
CA THR A 18 11.49 -6.05 -0.41
C THR A 18 10.23 -5.65 0.36
N LEU A 19 9.20 -6.49 0.33
CA LEU A 19 7.97 -6.27 1.12
C LEU A 19 8.24 -6.17 2.64
N ARG A 20 9.32 -6.80 3.12
CA ARG A 20 9.74 -6.71 4.52
C ARG A 20 10.27 -5.32 4.85
N GLU A 21 11.10 -4.75 3.98
CA GLU A 21 11.59 -3.39 4.21
C GLU A 21 10.49 -2.35 4.01
N VAL A 22 9.53 -2.58 3.11
CA VAL A 22 8.33 -1.73 3.00
C VAL A 22 7.58 -1.70 4.33
N ALA A 23 7.38 -2.86 4.95
CA ALA A 23 6.72 -2.97 6.24
C ALA A 23 7.48 -2.22 7.35
N GLU A 24 8.81 -2.36 7.37
CA GLU A 24 9.68 -1.66 8.32
C GLU A 24 9.63 -0.14 8.13
N ARG A 25 9.77 0.36 6.89
CA ARG A 25 9.73 1.79 6.55
C ARG A 25 8.35 2.41 6.82
N ALA A 26 7.28 1.66 6.61
CA ALA A 26 5.92 2.10 6.89
C ALA A 26 5.51 1.94 8.37
N GLY A 27 6.33 1.30 9.20
CA GLY A 27 5.95 0.97 10.58
C GLY A 27 4.70 0.10 10.64
N LEU A 28 4.58 -0.86 9.72
CA LEU A 28 3.48 -1.82 9.62
C LEU A 28 3.99 -3.24 9.84
N ASN A 29 3.09 -4.14 10.24
CA ASN A 29 3.42 -5.55 10.29
C ASN A 29 3.59 -6.11 8.87
N TYR A 30 4.57 -7.00 8.68
CA TYR A 30 4.79 -7.67 7.39
C TYR A 30 3.53 -8.37 6.87
N SER A 31 2.76 -9.00 7.75
CA SER A 31 1.49 -9.65 7.42
C SER A 31 0.46 -8.68 6.84
N THR A 32 0.43 -7.43 7.32
CA THR A 32 -0.46 -6.37 6.82
C THR A 32 -0.06 -5.99 5.40
N VAL A 33 1.23 -5.71 5.18
CA VAL A 33 1.74 -5.39 3.83
C VAL A 33 1.51 -6.54 2.87
N LYS A 34 1.79 -7.78 3.28
CA LYS A 34 1.55 -8.98 2.49
C LYS A 34 0.06 -9.14 2.15
N ASN A 35 -0.84 -8.92 3.10
CA ASN A 35 -2.28 -9.00 2.87
C ASN A 35 -2.73 -7.96 1.83
N TYR A 36 -2.27 -6.72 1.95
CA TYR A 36 -2.58 -5.67 0.97
C TYR A 36 -2.08 -5.98 -0.43
N VAL A 37 -0.90 -6.59 -0.51
CA VAL A 37 -0.27 -6.98 -1.78
C VAL A 37 -0.92 -8.23 -2.41
N GLN A 38 -1.63 -9.04 -1.64
CA GLN A 38 -2.35 -10.23 -2.11
C GLN A 38 -3.81 -9.94 -2.48
N ARG A 39 -4.39 -8.84 -1.99
CA ARG A 39 -5.75 -8.43 -2.31
C ARG A 39 -5.74 -7.53 -3.52
N ASP A 40 -6.39 -7.98 -4.58
CA ASP A 40 -6.57 -7.17 -5.79
C ASP A 40 -7.56 -6.03 -5.56
N ALA A 41 -8.47 -6.15 -4.60
CA ALA A 41 -9.39 -5.10 -4.20
C ALA A 41 -9.63 -5.11 -2.69
N MET A 42 -9.69 -3.92 -2.08
CA MET A 42 -10.00 -3.74 -0.66
C MET A 42 -10.85 -2.48 -0.43
N THR A 43 -11.56 -2.45 0.69
CA THR A 43 -12.27 -1.25 1.14
C THR A 43 -11.30 -0.27 1.81
N MET A 44 -11.56 1.03 1.72
CA MET A 44 -10.74 2.11 2.28
C MET A 44 -10.79 2.21 3.82
N THR A 45 -10.85 1.08 4.53
CA THR A 45 -11.11 1.02 5.98
C THR A 45 -9.86 1.35 6.82
N ASP A 46 -8.65 1.15 6.27
CA ASP A 46 -7.39 1.38 6.99
C ASP A 46 -6.62 2.60 6.45
N TYR A 47 -7.27 3.78 6.42
CA TYR A 47 -6.66 5.03 5.93
C TYR A 47 -5.30 5.33 6.61
N THR A 48 -5.15 5.01 7.91
CA THR A 48 -3.89 5.18 8.64
C THR A 48 -2.75 4.34 8.04
N ALA A 49 -3.01 3.09 7.64
CA ALA A 49 -2.00 2.23 7.04
C ALA A 49 -1.64 2.69 5.62
N ILE A 50 -2.65 3.10 4.84
CA ILE A 50 -2.46 3.69 3.50
C ILE A 50 -1.59 4.95 3.60
N ARG A 51 -1.89 5.85 4.54
CA ARG A 51 -1.12 7.08 4.75
C ARG A 51 0.33 6.78 5.16
N ARG A 52 0.57 5.78 6.01
CA ARG A 52 1.93 5.38 6.40
C ARG A 52 2.71 4.81 5.21
N LEU A 53 2.07 4.01 4.37
CA LEU A 53 2.69 3.50 3.13
C LEU A 53 3.02 4.65 2.18
N ALA A 54 2.11 5.60 1.99
CA ALA A 54 2.35 6.77 1.14
C ALA A 54 3.55 7.59 1.61
N ILE A 55 3.67 7.83 2.94
CA ILE A 55 4.84 8.49 3.54
C ILE A 55 6.12 7.66 3.34
N ALA A 56 6.07 6.35 3.58
CA ALA A 56 7.24 5.48 3.41
C ALA A 56 7.73 5.44 1.96
N PHE A 57 6.80 5.51 1.01
CA PHE A 57 7.08 5.61 -0.41
C PHE A 57 7.29 7.04 -0.89
N ASP A 58 7.20 8.07 -0.04
CA ASP A 58 7.32 9.48 -0.44
C ASP A 58 6.47 9.82 -1.69
N VAL A 59 5.21 9.38 -1.69
CA VAL A 59 4.22 9.62 -2.75
C VAL A 59 2.90 10.11 -2.16
N SER A 60 2.02 10.65 -3.00
CA SER A 60 0.66 10.98 -2.56
C SER A 60 -0.15 9.70 -2.32
N ILE A 61 -1.22 9.81 -1.53
CA ILE A 61 -2.15 8.67 -1.34
C ILE A 61 -2.83 8.33 -2.67
N GLU A 62 -3.12 9.31 -3.51
CA GLU A 62 -3.71 9.14 -4.85
C GLU A 62 -2.77 8.36 -5.79
N ASP A 63 -1.45 8.56 -5.68
CA ASP A 63 -0.49 7.77 -6.46
C ASP A 63 -0.39 6.31 -5.98
N LEU A 64 -0.53 6.11 -4.66
CA LEU A 64 -0.48 4.79 -4.04
C LEU A 64 -1.73 3.95 -4.32
N VAL A 65 -2.88 4.62 -4.48
CA VAL A 65 -4.20 4.01 -4.56
C VAL A 65 -4.69 4.00 -6.01
N GLU A 66 -5.11 2.83 -6.49
CA GLU A 66 -5.81 2.65 -7.75
C GLU A 66 -7.29 2.41 -7.46
N ILE A 67 -8.19 3.25 -7.99
CA ILE A 67 -9.64 3.11 -7.82
C ILE A 67 -10.16 2.10 -8.85
N LEU A 68 -10.79 1.03 -8.38
CA LEU A 68 -11.37 -0.01 -9.22
C LEU A 68 -12.88 0.19 -9.45
N GLU A 69 -13.62 0.63 -8.42
CA GLU A 69 -15.04 0.98 -8.49
C GLU A 69 -15.34 2.14 -7.53
N GLU A 70 -16.22 3.07 -7.91
CA GLU A 70 -16.67 4.21 -7.09
C GLU A 70 -17.81 3.85 -6.11
#